data_AF-A0A7H4NYL8-F1
#
_entry.id   AF-A0A7H4NYL8-F1
#
_cell.length_a   1.000
_cell.length_b   1.000
_cell.length_c   1.000
_cell.angle_alpha   90.00
_cell.angle_beta   90.00
_cell.angle_gamma   90.00
#
_symmetry.space_group_name_H-M   'P 1'
#
loop_
_entity.id
_entity.type
_entity.pdbx_description
1 polymer ?
#
loop_
_entity_poly.entity_id
_entity_poly.type
_entity_poly.pdbx_seq_one_letter_code
_entity_poly.pdbx_strand_id
1 'polypeptide(L)' 'MPGEKQATSKPNWINWLTYRAGKSRTWWCPSPGEQVVLFSLGGNLENSLCASGHLLQRLPAAFRL' A
#
# COMPACT_ATOMS: atom_id res chain seq x y z
N MET A 1 31.89 -1.62 3.47
CA MET A 1 31.05 -0.77 4.34
C MET A 1 29.74 -1.49 4.55
N PRO A 2 29.30 -1.81 5.78
CA PRO A 2 28.10 -2.58 6.02
C PRO A 2 26.88 -1.78 5.54
N GLY A 3 26.03 -2.44 4.76
CA GLY A 3 24.86 -1.85 4.12
C GLY A 3 23.95 -1.15 5.12
N GLU A 4 23.57 0.06 4.76
CA GLU A 4 22.51 0.83 5.39
C GLU A 4 21.26 -0.05 5.56
N LYS A 5 20.96 -0.43 6.79
CA LYS A 5 19.69 -1.08 7.11
C LYS A 5 18.63 -0.03 6.86
N GLN A 6 17.89 -0.14 5.76
CA GLN A 6 16.68 0.64 5.57
C GLN A 6 15.79 0.40 6.79
N ALA A 7 15.62 1.43 7.63
CA ALA A 7 14.76 1.36 8.78
C ALA A 7 13.33 1.10 8.26
N THR A 8 12.82 -0.11 8.50
CA THR A 8 11.44 -0.46 8.15
C THR A 8 10.50 0.20 9.16
N SER A 9 10.31 1.52 9.04
CA SER A 9 9.31 2.23 9.82
C SER A 9 7.93 1.70 9.44
N LYS A 10 7.16 1.29 10.44
CA LYS A 10 5.77 0.92 10.21
C LYS A 10 5.01 2.17 9.78
N PRO A 11 4.24 2.12 8.68
CA PRO A 11 3.36 3.23 8.36
C PRO A 11 2.35 3.44 9.49
N ASN A 12 2.10 4.71 9.84
CA ASN A 12 0.98 5.09 10.70
C ASN A 12 -0.34 4.98 9.89
N TRP A 13 -1.43 5.61 10.34
CA TRP A 13 -2.64 5.74 9.53
C TRP A 13 -2.34 6.37 8.16
N ILE A 14 -2.66 5.64 7.08
CA ILE A 14 -2.43 6.04 5.69
C ILE A 14 -3.78 6.21 4.98
N ASN A 15 -3.92 7.30 4.23
CA ASN A 15 -5.08 7.51 3.37
C ASN A 15 -5.03 6.56 2.17
N TRP A 16 -6.17 5.97 1.82
CA TRP A 16 -6.29 5.19 0.60
C TRP A 16 -6.81 6.03 -0.57
N LEU A 17 -6.40 5.65 -1.78
CA LEU A 17 -6.89 6.21 -3.03
C LEU A 17 -8.27 5.61 -3.34
N THR A 18 -9.18 6.47 -3.76
CA THR A 18 -10.50 6.10 -4.28
C THR A 18 -10.65 6.61 -5.70
N TYR A 19 -11.47 5.95 -6.51
CA TYR A 19 -11.68 6.32 -7.91
C TYR A 19 -12.25 7.74 -8.08
N ARG A 20 -13.09 8.20 -7.15
CA ARG A 20 -13.67 9.54 -7.12
C ARG A 20 -13.67 10.08 -5.69
N ALA A 21 -13.00 11.22 -5.48
CA ALA A 21 -12.92 11.93 -4.20
C ALA A 21 -13.48 13.37 -4.26
N GLY A 22 -14.26 13.69 -5.31
CA GLY A 22 -14.85 15.03 -5.54
C GLY A 22 -16.31 15.12 -5.09
N LYS A 23 -17.13 15.92 -5.79
CA LYS A 23 -18.58 16.06 -5.52
C LYS A 23 -19.33 14.71 -5.56
N SER A 24 -18.91 13.82 -6.46
CA SER A 24 -19.31 12.41 -6.44
C SER A 24 -18.17 11.60 -5.80
N ARG A 25 -18.52 10.67 -4.91
CA ARG A 25 -17.57 9.91 -4.10
C ARG A 25 -17.80 8.43 -4.28
N THR A 26 -16.72 7.68 -4.49
CA THR A 26 -16.72 6.22 -4.40
C THR A 26 -16.11 5.82 -3.06
N TRP A 27 -16.66 4.77 -2.44
CA TRP A 27 -16.16 4.27 -1.16
C TRP A 27 -15.97 2.77 -1.23
N TRP A 28 -14.71 2.35 -1.22
CA TRP A 28 -14.30 0.96 -1.15
C TRP A 28 -13.02 0.90 -0.33
N CYS A 29 -13.17 0.69 0.98
CA CYS A 29 -12.04 0.57 1.88
C CYS A 29 -11.29 -0.75 1.60
N PRO A 30 -9.94 -0.78 1.59
CA PRO A 30 -9.17 -2.00 1.54
C PRO A 30 -9.48 -2.92 2.73
N SER A 31 -9.46 -4.24 2.50
CA SER A 31 -9.66 -5.23 3.55
C SER A 31 -8.34 -5.59 4.26
N PRO A 32 -8.37 -6.01 5.54
CA PRO A 32 -7.17 -6.53 6.20
C PRO A 32 -6.56 -7.71 5.42
N GLY A 33 -5.24 -7.67 5.23
CA GLY A 33 -4.51 -8.70 4.48
C GLY A 33 -4.55 -8.55 2.96
N GLU A 34 -5.22 -7.52 2.45
CA GLU A 34 -5.18 -7.15 1.04
C GLU A 34 -3.81 -6.51 0.70
N GLN A 35 -3.22 -6.93 -0.41
CA GLN A 35 -1.97 -6.33 -0.89
C GLN A 35 -2.26 -4.95 -1.50
N VAL A 36 -1.44 -3.96 -1.13
CA VAL A 36 -1.57 -2.58 -1.60
C VAL A 36 -0.24 -2.05 -2.10
N VAL A 37 -0.29 -1.09 -3.03
CA VAL A 37 0.89 -0.32 -3.45
C VAL A 37 0.92 0.98 -2.67
N LEU A 38 2.09 1.33 -2.14
CA LEU A 38 2.30 2.58 -1.41
C LEU A 38 3.08 3.59 -2.24
N PHE A 39 2.53 4.80 -2.36
CA PHE A 39 3.16 5.92 -3.04
C PHE A 39 3.65 6.93 -2.00
N SER A 40 4.97 7.05 -1.85
CA SER A 40 5.60 8.01 -0.93
C SER A 40 6.12 9.22 -1.70
N LEU A 41 5.51 10.38 -1.45
CA LEU A 41 5.95 11.63 -2.06
C LEU A 41 7.30 12.03 -1.47
N GLY A 42 8.34 12.10 -2.31
CA GLY A 42 9.70 12.45 -1.88
C GLY A 42 10.36 11.39 -0.98
N GLY A 43 9.87 10.15 -0.97
CA GLY A 43 10.40 9.09 -0.11
C GLY A 43 10.00 9.18 1.36
N ASN A 44 9.18 10.16 1.76
CA ASN A 44 8.66 10.27 3.12
C ASN A 44 7.38 9.42 3.27
N LEU A 45 7.46 8.41 4.14
CA LEU A 45 6.34 7.50 4.43
C LEU A 45 5.15 8.19 5.10
N GLU A 46 5.36 9.29 5.83
CA GLU A 46 4.29 10.02 6.53
C GLU A 46 3.26 10.65 5.59
N ASN A 47 3.67 11.01 4.37
CA ASN A 47 2.81 11.62 3.36
C ASN A 47 2.40 10.64 2.26
N SER A 48 2.38 9.34 2.59
CA SER A 48 2.10 8.32 1.59
C SER A 48 0.61 8.10 1.36
N LEU A 49 0.28 7.60 0.18
CA LEU A 49 -1.07 7.16 -0.19
C LEU A 49 -1.03 5.69 -0.58
N CYS A 50 -1.98 4.89 -0.11
CA CYS A 50 -2.11 3.50 -0.54
C CYS A 50 -3.16 3.34 -1.63
N ALA A 51 -2.83 2.62 -2.69
CA ALA A 51 -3.80 2.16 -3.67
C ALA A 51 -4.06 0.67 -3.46
N SER A 52 -5.33 0.32 -3.28
CA SER A 52 -5.77 -1.03 -3.61
C SER A 52 -5.90 -1.12 -5.13
N GLY A 53 -5.12 -2.02 -5.71
CA GLY A 53 -5.45 -2.65 -6.97
C GLY A 53 -5.65 -4.12 -6.69
N HIS A 54 -6.48 -4.80 -7.45
CA HIS A 54 -6.45 -6.27 -7.56
C HIS A 54 -5.10 -6.69 -8.18
N LEU A 55 -3.99 -6.44 -7.48
CA LEU A 55 -2.66 -6.78 -7.92
C LEU A 55 -2.27 -8.05 -7.17
N LEU A 56 -2.27 -9.14 -7.94
CA LEU A 56 -2.13 -10.53 -7.53
C LEU A 56 -3.30 -11.05 -6.67
N GLN A 57 -4.25 -11.70 -7.33
CA GLN A 57 -4.97 -12.82 -6.74
C GLN A 57 -3.91 -13.77 -6.18
N ARG A 58 -3.88 -13.93 -4.85
CA ARG A 58 -2.95 -14.78 -4.11
C ARG A 58 -2.79 -16.10 -4.84
N LEU A 59 -1.68 -16.31 -5.55
CA LEU A 59 -1.33 -17.65 -6.00
C LEU A 59 -1.25 -18.51 -4.72
N PRO A 60 -1.90 -19.68 -4.67
CA PRO A 60 -1.77 -20.57 -3.52
C PRO A 60 -0.29 -20.85 -3.26
N ALA A 61 0.05 -21.11 -1.99
CA ALA A 61 1.41 -21.25 -1.47
C ALA A 61 2.17 -22.50 -2.00
N ALA A 62 2.24 -22.66 -3.32
CA ALA A 62 2.93 -23.73 -4.03
C ALA A 62 4.01 -23.14 -4.95
N PHE A 63 4.91 -22.35 -4.37
CA PHE A 63 6.24 -22.14 -4.93
C PHE A 63 7.23 -21.97 -3.78
N ARG A 64 7.53 -23.11 -3.15
CA ARG A 64 8.69 -23.36 -2.30
C ARG A 64 9.34 -24.62 -2.88
N LEU A 65 10.27 -24.42 -3.81
CA LEU A 65 11.34 -25.35 -4.16
C LEU A 65 12.64 -24.55 -4.14
#